data_AF-A0A177W8X3-F1
#
_entry.id   AF-A0A177W8X3-F1
#
_cell.length_a   1.000
_cell.length_b   1.000
_cell.length_c   1.000
_cell.angle_alpha   90.00
_cell.angle_beta   90.00
_cell.angle_gamma   90.00
#
_symmetry.space_group_name_H-M   'P 1'
#
loop_
_entity.id
_entity.type
_entity.pdbx_description
1 polymer ?
#
loop_
_entity_poly.entity_id
_entity_poly.type
_entity_poly.pdbx_seq_one_letter_code
_entity_poly.pdbx_strand_id
1 'polypeptide(L)'
;MKLNCIRQASVSGASRPFYRYALATSIHFKTGVSNVSFAQTGTAFTRLCLAMFTANQQGFHSCSTNQLNSSTKPSSECHYALLKNRMVLRLEGSDAAIFLQGLVTNHITDSMPENSLKLAAFLNAQGRVLMDAFIYREPKNPESTGPSFLVECADTVIPLLEKHLQRYKLRKQVKITNISDSVDVWQIWGSLDRDQLKNSDGGMWCADPRNADMGMRGIALKTCQTLLPDQMKKVPFTDYVARRICLGIPEGPTDFFYEKSLPLESNLELIQGVDFQKGCYLGQELTIRTYHTGFTRKRIVPVQLYNEHDP
;
A
#
# COMPACT_ATOMS: atom_id res chain seq x y z
N MET A 1 14.08 -18.86 -17.91
CA MET A 1 15.20 -17.98 -17.51
C MET A 1 15.55 -18.31 -16.05
N LYS A 2 16.72 -18.90 -15.77
CA LYS A 2 17.23 -19.13 -14.41
C LYS A 2 18.30 -18.08 -14.15
N LEU A 3 18.09 -17.16 -13.21
CA LEU A 3 19.17 -16.33 -12.67
C LEU A 3 19.70 -16.99 -11.39
N ASN A 4 21.00 -17.31 -11.38
CA ASN A 4 21.76 -17.70 -10.20
C ASN A 4 22.69 -16.54 -9.82
N CYS A 5 22.56 -16.00 -8.60
CA CYS A 5 23.66 -15.66 -7.66
C CYS A 5 23.19 -14.68 -6.57
N ILE A 6 23.31 -15.05 -5.30
CA ILE A 6 23.66 -14.12 -4.20
C ILE A 6 24.61 -14.87 -3.25
N ARG A 7 25.80 -14.28 -2.98
CA ARG A 7 26.77 -14.75 -1.97
C ARG A 7 26.32 -14.34 -0.57
N GLN A 8 26.40 -15.25 0.39
CA GLN A 8 26.22 -14.99 1.82
C GLN A 8 27.39 -14.18 2.41
N ALA A 9 27.08 -13.25 3.31
CA ALA A 9 28.01 -12.77 4.33
C ALA A 9 27.40 -13.09 5.71
N SER A 10 28.08 -13.96 6.47
CA SER A 10 27.70 -14.31 7.84
C SER A 10 28.39 -13.38 8.84
N VAL A 11 27.63 -12.81 9.78
CA VAL A 11 28.18 -12.22 11.01
C VAL A 11 27.48 -12.88 12.19
N SER A 12 28.27 -13.59 13.00
CA SER A 12 27.87 -14.17 14.28
C SER A 12 27.95 -13.13 15.39
N GLY A 13 26.93 -13.00 16.23
CA GLY A 13 27.01 -12.23 17.47
C GLY A 13 25.64 -11.97 18.09
N ALA A 14 25.42 -12.54 19.27
CA ALA A 14 24.15 -12.50 19.99
C ALA A 14 23.83 -11.11 20.54
N SER A 15 22.73 -10.53 20.07
CA SER A 15 21.78 -9.65 20.79
C SER A 15 20.78 -9.14 19.76
N ARG A 16 19.48 -9.09 20.10
CA ARG A 16 18.40 -8.79 19.14
C ARG A 16 18.37 -7.28 18.81
N PRO A 17 18.50 -6.90 17.52
CA PRO A 17 17.64 -5.85 16.97
C PRO A 17 17.12 -6.16 15.55
N PHE A 18 15.96 -5.56 15.23
CA PHE A 18 15.37 -5.33 13.89
C PHE A 18 15.72 -6.31 12.77
N TYR A 19 14.77 -7.19 12.41
CA TYR A 19 14.86 -8.03 11.23
C TYR A 19 14.82 -7.18 9.94
N ARG A 20 15.99 -6.95 9.33
CA ARG A 20 16.10 -6.78 7.89
C ARG A 20 15.96 -8.15 7.25
N TYR A 21 14.80 -8.45 6.67
CA TYR A 21 14.61 -9.68 5.90
C TYR A 21 15.26 -9.52 4.52
N ALA A 22 16.41 -10.18 4.32
CA ALA A 22 16.89 -10.53 2.99
C ALA A 22 16.21 -11.84 2.57
N LEU A 23 15.16 -11.76 1.76
CA LEU A 23 14.49 -12.94 1.19
C LEU A 23 15.11 -13.27 -0.17
N ALA A 24 15.86 -14.38 -0.22
CA ALA A 24 16.14 -15.03 -1.49
C ALA A 24 14.87 -15.75 -1.96
N THR A 25 14.14 -15.18 -2.91
CA THR A 25 12.96 -15.81 -3.51
C THR A 25 13.24 -16.04 -4.99
N SER A 26 13.13 -17.29 -5.44
CA SER A 26 13.07 -17.59 -6.89
C SER A 26 11.75 -17.06 -7.44
N ILE A 27 11.84 -16.04 -8.30
CA ILE A 27 10.68 -15.47 -9.01
C ILE A 27 10.38 -16.36 -10.22
N HIS A 28 9.22 -17.01 -10.23
CA HIS A 28 8.72 -17.74 -11.40
C HIS A 28 7.75 -16.86 -12.19
N PHE A 29 8.19 -16.36 -13.34
CA PHE A 29 7.31 -15.76 -14.35
C PHE A 29 6.59 -16.86 -15.13
N LYS A 30 5.26 -16.83 -15.16
CA LYS A 30 4.46 -17.56 -16.16
C LYS A 30 4.19 -16.60 -17.31
N THR A 31 5.01 -16.65 -18.36
CA THR A 31 4.67 -16.04 -19.65
C THR A 31 3.86 -17.05 -20.46
N GLY A 32 2.62 -16.72 -20.77
CA GLY A 32 1.78 -17.49 -21.67
C GLY A 32 1.94 -16.99 -23.09
N VAL A 33 2.95 -17.48 -23.82
CA VAL A 33 3.00 -17.46 -25.29
C VAL A 33 3.79 -18.69 -25.78
N SER A 34 3.26 -19.32 -26.81
CA SER A 34 3.58 -20.59 -27.45
C SER A 34 4.95 -20.68 -28.16
N ASN A 35 5.55 -21.88 -28.06
CA ASN A 35 6.48 -22.58 -28.96
C ASN A 35 7.60 -21.79 -29.66
N VAL A 36 8.82 -21.90 -29.14
CA VAL A 36 10.05 -21.95 -29.96
C VAL A 36 10.99 -23.01 -29.37
N SER A 37 11.33 -24.02 -30.17
CA SER A 37 12.25 -25.10 -29.83
C SER A 37 13.71 -24.67 -30.04
N PHE A 38 14.61 -24.98 -29.09
CA PHE A 38 16.04 -25.04 -29.38
C PHE A 38 16.68 -26.29 -28.77
N ALA A 39 17.48 -26.96 -29.60
CA ALA A 39 18.07 -28.27 -29.40
C ALA A 39 19.21 -28.28 -28.38
N GLN A 40 19.40 -29.45 -27.76
CA GLN A 40 20.47 -29.79 -26.83
C GLN A 40 21.81 -29.97 -27.55
N THR A 41 22.87 -29.42 -26.96
CA THR A 41 24.27 -29.92 -26.91
C THR A 41 24.97 -29.00 -25.89
N GLY A 42 25.84 -29.36 -24.96
CA GLY A 42 26.66 -30.53 -24.70
C GLY A 42 27.79 -30.02 -23.79
N THR A 43 28.16 -30.81 -22.79
CA THR A 43 29.11 -30.58 -21.69
C THR A 43 30.58 -30.32 -22.06
N ALA A 44 31.27 -29.42 -21.34
CA ALA A 44 32.71 -29.46 -21.01
C ALA A 44 33.07 -28.34 -20.00
N PHE A 45 33.32 -28.64 -18.72
CA PHE A 45 34.63 -28.95 -18.09
C PHE A 45 35.38 -27.74 -17.47
N THR A 46 35.11 -27.58 -16.17
CA THR A 46 35.97 -27.28 -15.00
C THR A 46 37.46 -26.90 -15.17
N ARG A 47 37.85 -25.91 -14.35
CA ARG A 47 39.18 -25.55 -13.77
C ARG A 47 39.97 -24.41 -14.45
N LEU A 48 39.94 -23.22 -13.83
CA LEU A 48 41.14 -22.55 -13.32
C LEU A 48 40.77 -21.37 -12.39
N CYS A 49 41.74 -20.94 -11.58
CA CYS A 49 41.73 -19.77 -10.68
C CYS A 49 41.27 -20.00 -9.22
N LEU A 50 42.12 -20.74 -8.49
CA LEU A 50 42.47 -20.44 -7.11
C LEU A 50 43.94 -20.00 -7.09
N ALA A 51 44.20 -18.69 -7.14
CA ALA A 51 45.47 -18.06 -6.74
C ALA A 51 45.31 -16.54 -6.79
N MET A 52 46.01 -15.84 -5.90
CA MET A 52 46.11 -14.37 -5.75
C MET A 52 45.06 -13.72 -4.84
N PHE A 53 44.99 -14.18 -3.59
CA PHE A 53 44.72 -13.27 -2.48
C PHE A 53 46.06 -12.77 -1.95
N THR A 54 46.11 -11.49 -1.55
CA THR A 54 47.23 -10.71 -1.00
C THR A 54 48.28 -10.20 -1.98
N ALA A 55 48.05 -8.99 -2.52
CA ALA A 55 49.09 -7.96 -2.65
C ALA A 55 48.47 -6.60 -3.00
N ASN A 56 48.95 -5.57 -2.29
CA ASN A 56 48.92 -4.14 -2.60
C ASN A 56 47.61 -3.33 -2.51
N GLN A 57 47.58 -2.55 -1.42
CA GLN A 57 47.10 -1.18 -1.43
C GLN A 57 47.82 -0.33 -2.48
N GLN A 58 47.10 0.74 -2.87
CA GLN A 58 47.53 1.94 -3.60
C GLN A 58 47.39 1.92 -5.12
N GLY A 59 46.53 2.84 -5.58
CA GLY A 59 46.68 3.51 -6.86
C GLY A 59 45.59 3.20 -7.88
N PHE A 60 44.41 3.81 -7.75
CA PHE A 60 43.65 4.26 -8.93
C PHE A 60 42.91 5.56 -8.59
N HIS A 61 43.58 6.68 -8.91
CA HIS A 61 42.92 7.92 -9.25
C HIS A 61 42.45 7.83 -10.70
N SER A 62 41.22 8.31 -10.91
CA SER A 62 40.70 9.05 -12.07
C SER A 62 39.60 8.38 -12.91
N CYS A 63 38.62 9.24 -13.18
CA CYS A 63 37.55 9.19 -14.17
C CYS A 63 36.18 8.60 -13.77
N SER A 64 35.42 9.49 -13.11
CA SER A 64 34.03 9.84 -13.48
C SER A 64 32.90 8.90 -13.07
N THR A 65 32.85 8.59 -11.77
CA THR A 65 31.58 8.40 -11.07
C THR A 65 30.87 9.75 -10.90
N ASN A 66 30.06 10.15 -11.88
CA ASN A 66 29.05 11.18 -11.69
C ASN A 66 27.66 10.53 -11.85
N GLN A 67 26.86 10.63 -10.78
CA GLN A 67 25.39 10.47 -10.70
C GLN A 67 24.74 9.19 -10.15
N LEU A 68 25.41 8.36 -9.32
CA LEU A 68 24.69 7.38 -8.46
C LEU A 68 25.20 7.31 -7.01
N ASN A 69 25.75 8.42 -6.52
CA ASN A 69 25.94 8.64 -5.09
C ASN A 69 25.51 10.07 -4.78
N SER A 70 24.20 10.28 -4.73
CA SER A 70 23.67 11.33 -3.86
C SER A 70 23.20 10.64 -2.59
N SER A 71 24.03 10.70 -1.56
CA SER A 71 23.54 10.96 -0.22
C SER A 71 22.81 12.31 -0.25
N THR A 72 21.64 12.36 -0.89
CA THR A 72 20.75 13.51 -0.81
C THR A 72 20.27 13.54 0.62
N LYS A 73 20.63 14.61 1.36
CA LYS A 73 19.74 15.11 2.41
C LYS A 73 18.30 14.99 1.90
N PRO A 74 17.32 14.55 2.71
CA PRO A 74 15.92 14.55 2.25
C PRO A 74 15.65 15.91 1.64
N SER A 75 15.32 15.94 0.35
CA SER A 75 14.98 17.18 -0.34
C SER A 75 13.94 17.88 0.50
N SER A 76 14.19 19.13 0.89
CA SER A 76 13.31 19.95 1.72
C SER A 76 11.95 20.24 1.05
N GLU A 77 11.68 19.67 -0.13
CA GLU A 77 10.50 19.92 -0.94
C GLU A 77 9.36 18.96 -0.56
N CYS A 78 8.21 19.56 -0.28
CA CYS A 78 6.94 18.88 -0.07
C CYS A 78 6.20 18.76 -1.41
N HIS A 79 5.69 17.58 -1.72
CA HIS A 79 4.97 17.29 -2.96
C HIS A 79 3.53 16.89 -2.64
N TYR A 80 2.60 17.20 -3.55
CA TYR A 80 1.24 16.72 -3.45
C TYR A 80 0.64 16.33 -4.80
N ALA A 81 -0.23 15.32 -4.79
CA ALA A 81 -0.92 14.82 -5.98
C ALA A 81 -2.42 14.68 -5.73
N LEU A 82 -3.21 15.05 -6.75
CA LEU A 82 -4.63 14.72 -6.82
C LEU A 82 -4.79 13.26 -7.25
N LEU A 83 -5.52 12.47 -6.48
CA LEU A 83 -5.77 11.05 -6.74
C LEU A 83 -7.06 10.90 -7.55
N LYS A 84 -6.93 11.07 -8.87
CA LYS A 84 -8.07 11.11 -9.82
C LYS A 84 -8.85 9.80 -9.92
N ASN A 85 -8.28 8.68 -9.50
CA ASN A 85 -8.85 7.34 -9.56
C ASN A 85 -9.54 6.93 -8.26
N ARG A 86 -9.85 7.88 -7.37
CA ARG A 86 -10.42 7.62 -6.04
C ARG A 86 -11.79 8.28 -5.93
N MET A 87 -12.70 7.57 -5.28
CA MET A 87 -14.07 8.00 -5.03
C MET A 87 -14.42 7.72 -3.57
N VAL A 88 -15.43 8.44 -3.06
CA VAL A 88 -15.75 8.46 -1.64
C VAL A 88 -17.25 8.25 -1.42
N LEU A 89 -17.57 7.24 -0.62
CA LEU A 89 -18.89 7.04 -0.05
C LEU A 89 -18.90 7.52 1.40
N ARG A 90 -19.91 8.27 1.80
CA ARG A 90 -20.17 8.60 3.20
C ARG A 90 -21.19 7.63 3.79
N LEU A 91 -20.88 7.09 4.96
CA LEU A 91 -21.74 6.22 5.76
C LEU A 91 -22.04 6.89 7.10
N GLU A 92 -23.30 7.27 7.31
CA GLU A 92 -23.78 7.99 8.51
C GLU A 92 -24.89 7.20 9.20
N GLY A 93 -24.89 7.16 10.53
CA GLY A 93 -26.01 6.65 11.32
C GLY A 93 -25.60 5.83 12.54
N SER A 94 -26.57 5.54 13.41
CA SER A 94 -26.33 4.86 14.69
C SER A 94 -25.73 3.45 14.54
N ASP A 95 -26.02 2.78 13.42
CA ASP A 95 -25.47 1.45 13.12
C ASP A 95 -24.17 1.50 12.28
N ALA A 96 -23.66 2.68 11.89
CA ALA A 96 -22.61 2.75 10.86
C ALA A 96 -21.30 2.07 11.28
N ALA A 97 -20.90 2.22 12.55
CA ALA A 97 -19.68 1.58 13.05
C ALA A 97 -19.81 0.05 13.11
N ILE A 98 -20.89 -0.47 13.72
CA ILE A 98 -21.11 -1.92 13.80
C ILE A 98 -21.32 -2.55 12.42
N PHE A 99 -21.95 -1.81 11.50
CA PHE A 99 -22.12 -2.21 10.11
C PHE A 99 -20.79 -2.37 9.39
N LEU A 100 -19.92 -1.34 9.44
CA LEU A 100 -18.57 -1.42 8.87
C LEU A 100 -17.72 -2.50 9.57
N GLN A 101 -17.80 -2.59 10.90
CA GLN A 101 -17.04 -3.56 11.69
C GLN A 101 -17.26 -5.00 11.20
N GLY A 102 -18.48 -5.35 10.80
CA GLY A 102 -18.80 -6.69 10.29
C GLY A 102 -18.38 -6.95 8.84
N LEU A 103 -18.03 -5.92 8.07
CA LEU A 103 -17.77 -6.02 6.63
C LEU A 103 -16.31 -5.83 6.23
N VAL A 104 -15.50 -5.19 7.07
CA VAL A 104 -14.11 -4.86 6.73
C VAL A 104 -13.11 -5.64 7.57
N THR A 105 -11.88 -5.80 7.07
CA THR A 105 -10.80 -6.55 7.73
C THR A 105 -10.13 -5.84 8.91
N ASN A 106 -10.35 -4.54 9.09
CA ASN A 106 -9.73 -3.74 10.16
C ASN A 106 -10.75 -3.32 11.23
N HIS A 107 -10.29 -2.96 12.42
CA HIS A 107 -11.12 -2.65 13.57
C HIS A 107 -11.73 -1.26 13.47
N ILE A 108 -13.04 -1.20 13.18
CA ILE A 108 -13.83 0.03 13.09
C ILE A 108 -14.86 -0.01 14.21
N THR A 109 -14.83 0.97 15.10
CA THR A 109 -15.74 1.06 16.24
C THR A 109 -16.17 2.49 16.46
N ASP A 110 -17.20 2.69 17.29
CA ASP A 110 -17.61 4.03 17.71
C ASP A 110 -16.53 4.79 18.45
N SER A 111 -15.60 4.07 19.09
CA SER A 111 -14.44 4.60 19.80
C SER A 111 -13.24 4.90 18.90
N MET A 112 -13.34 4.67 17.59
CA MET A 112 -12.31 5.11 16.64
C MET A 112 -12.12 6.62 16.79
N PRO A 113 -10.89 7.13 17.00
CA PRO A 113 -10.67 8.55 17.18
C PRO A 113 -11.19 9.38 16.01
N GLU A 114 -11.76 10.54 16.28
CA GLU A 114 -12.12 11.50 15.23
C GLU A 114 -10.87 11.98 14.49
N ASN A 115 -11.03 12.33 13.20
CA ASN A 115 -9.93 12.71 12.31
C ASN A 115 -8.84 11.63 12.19
N SER A 116 -9.24 10.36 12.24
CA SER A 116 -8.35 9.22 12.05
C SER A 116 -8.67 8.45 10.78
N LEU A 117 -7.66 7.71 10.31
CA LEU A 117 -7.69 6.96 9.07
C LEU A 117 -7.21 5.53 9.33
N LYS A 118 -7.93 4.56 8.76
CA LYS A 118 -7.50 3.17 8.70
C LYS A 118 -7.57 2.65 7.28
N LEU A 119 -6.61 1.83 6.88
CA LEU A 119 -6.74 0.98 5.70
C LEU A 119 -7.52 -0.27 6.09
N ALA A 120 -8.43 -0.73 5.24
CA ALA A 120 -9.07 -2.02 5.36
C ALA A 120 -9.35 -2.61 3.97
N ALA A 121 -9.87 -3.83 3.94
CA ALA A 121 -10.40 -4.44 2.73
C ALA A 121 -11.81 -4.99 2.98
N PHE A 122 -12.62 -5.02 1.92
CA PHE A 122 -13.86 -5.79 1.88
C PHE A 122 -13.56 -7.16 1.27
N LEU A 123 -14.06 -8.21 1.89
CA LEU A 123 -13.88 -9.58 1.40
C LEU A 123 -15.20 -10.18 0.91
N ASN A 124 -15.11 -11.21 0.09
CA ASN A 124 -16.24 -12.12 -0.11
C ASN A 124 -16.31 -13.16 1.02
N ALA A 125 -17.38 -13.95 1.04
CA ALA A 125 -17.57 -14.99 2.05
C ALA A 125 -16.45 -16.06 2.06
N GLN A 126 -15.72 -16.22 0.95
CA GLN A 126 -14.59 -17.14 0.82
C GLN A 126 -13.26 -16.54 1.29
N GLY A 127 -13.25 -15.29 1.77
CA GLY A 127 -12.06 -14.59 2.24
C GLY A 127 -11.14 -14.07 1.12
N ARG A 128 -11.68 -13.82 -0.08
CA ARG A 128 -10.96 -13.15 -1.18
C ARG A 128 -11.25 -11.66 -1.16
N VAL A 129 -10.24 -10.87 -1.49
CA VAL A 129 -10.34 -9.41 -1.55
C VAL A 129 -11.29 -9.01 -2.68
N LEU A 130 -12.28 -8.19 -2.35
CA LEU A 130 -13.12 -7.50 -3.31
C LEU A 130 -12.51 -6.14 -3.66
N MET A 131 -12.10 -5.38 -2.64
CA MET A 131 -11.41 -4.09 -2.79
C MET A 131 -10.70 -3.70 -1.49
N ASP A 132 -9.64 -2.90 -1.63
CA ASP A 132 -9.08 -2.10 -0.56
C ASP A 132 -9.87 -0.79 -0.39
N ALA A 133 -9.94 -0.30 0.83
CA ALA A 133 -10.63 0.94 1.16
C ALA A 133 -9.94 1.65 2.34
N PHE A 134 -9.86 2.97 2.23
CA PHE A 134 -9.51 3.84 3.34
C PHE A 134 -10.78 4.25 4.07
N ILE A 135 -10.78 4.11 5.38
CA ILE A 135 -11.91 4.43 6.24
C ILE A 135 -11.49 5.58 7.14
N TYR A 136 -12.07 6.74 6.89
CA TYR A 136 -11.87 7.92 7.71
C TYR A 136 -12.99 8.03 8.73
N ARG A 137 -12.65 8.41 9.95
CA ARG A 137 -13.63 8.80 10.97
C ARG A 137 -13.80 10.31 10.95
N GLU A 138 -14.96 10.78 10.47
CA GLU A 138 -15.29 12.20 10.50
C GLU A 138 -15.54 12.67 11.94
N PRO A 139 -15.29 13.95 12.24
CA PRO A 139 -15.72 14.57 13.49
C PRO A 139 -17.20 14.39 13.73
N LYS A 140 -17.60 14.27 15.01
CA LYS A 140 -19.01 14.11 15.35
C LYS A 140 -19.77 15.39 15.02
N ASN A 141 -20.73 15.28 14.10
CA ASN A 141 -21.71 16.34 13.87
C ASN A 141 -22.78 16.29 14.97
N PRO A 142 -23.00 17.36 15.76
CA PRO A 142 -24.04 17.40 16.80
C PRO A 142 -25.46 17.08 16.31
N GLU A 143 -25.74 17.34 15.03
CA GLU A 143 -27.04 17.08 14.41
C GLU A 143 -27.19 15.65 13.88
N SER A 144 -26.10 14.87 13.87
CA SER A 144 -26.11 13.48 13.38
C SER A 144 -26.66 12.52 14.42
N THR A 145 -27.44 11.53 13.95
CA THR A 145 -28.00 10.46 14.79
C THR A 145 -26.98 9.37 15.15
N GLY A 146 -25.71 9.53 14.77
CA GLY A 146 -24.66 8.55 15.01
C GLY A 146 -23.31 8.96 14.41
N PRO A 147 -22.31 8.07 14.44
CA PRO A 147 -21.02 8.31 13.79
C PRO A 147 -21.15 8.50 12.26
N SER A 148 -20.16 9.18 11.68
CA SER A 148 -19.97 9.28 10.24
C SER A 148 -18.61 8.77 9.83
N PHE A 149 -18.57 8.03 8.72
CA PHE A 149 -17.35 7.50 8.13
C PHE A 149 -17.29 7.81 6.64
N LEU A 150 -16.10 8.15 6.14
CA LEU A 150 -15.82 8.20 4.71
C LEU A 150 -15.12 6.92 4.29
N VAL A 151 -15.65 6.25 3.28
CA VAL A 151 -15.09 5.04 2.67
C VAL A 151 -14.58 5.41 1.30
N GLU A 152 -13.25 5.48 1.18
CA GLU A 152 -12.55 5.90 -0.01
C GLU A 152 -11.94 4.68 -0.71
N CYS A 153 -12.34 4.42 -1.96
CA CYS A 153 -11.88 3.29 -2.76
C CYS A 153 -11.61 3.71 -4.21
N ALA A 154 -11.14 2.78 -5.04
CA ALA A 154 -10.92 3.06 -6.45
C ALA A 154 -12.25 3.33 -7.18
N ASP A 155 -12.26 4.30 -8.09
CA ASP A 155 -13.40 4.70 -8.91
C ASP A 155 -14.10 3.51 -9.60
N THR A 156 -13.30 2.63 -10.20
CA THR A 156 -13.72 1.45 -10.95
C THR A 156 -14.45 0.39 -10.12
N VAL A 157 -14.34 0.42 -8.78
CA VAL A 157 -15.01 -0.55 -7.89
C VAL A 157 -16.16 0.03 -7.10
N ILE A 158 -16.48 1.32 -7.23
CA ILE A 158 -17.59 1.98 -6.51
C ILE A 158 -18.94 1.27 -6.72
N PRO A 159 -19.37 0.93 -7.96
CA PRO A 159 -20.65 0.26 -8.15
C PRO A 159 -20.71 -1.11 -7.46
N LEU A 160 -19.56 -1.80 -7.37
CA LEU A 160 -19.42 -3.08 -6.68
C LEU A 160 -19.49 -2.89 -5.16
N LEU A 161 -18.85 -1.83 -4.63
CA LEU A 161 -18.91 -1.47 -3.23
C LEU A 161 -20.34 -1.10 -2.82
N GLU A 162 -21.03 -0.23 -3.57
CA GLU A 162 -22.41 0.15 -3.30
C GLU A 162 -23.32 -1.07 -3.26
N LYS A 163 -23.22 -1.95 -4.27
CA LYS A 163 -23.98 -3.22 -4.30
C LYS A 163 -23.67 -4.11 -3.10
N HIS A 164 -22.39 -4.20 -2.71
CA HIS A 164 -21.97 -4.97 -1.55
C HIS A 164 -22.56 -4.40 -0.25
N LEU A 165 -22.45 -3.09 -0.02
CA LEU A 165 -23.01 -2.43 1.17
C LEU A 165 -24.54 -2.56 1.21
N GLN A 166 -25.24 -2.35 0.09
CA GLN A 166 -26.71 -2.48 0.04
C GLN A 166 -27.18 -3.90 0.37
N ARG A 167 -26.44 -4.93 -0.05
CA ARG A 167 -26.75 -6.33 0.28
C ARG A 167 -26.79 -6.58 1.80
N TYR A 168 -25.87 -5.97 2.55
CA TYR A 168 -25.74 -6.19 3.99
C TYR A 168 -26.47 -5.14 4.85
N LYS A 169 -26.97 -4.05 4.26
CA LYS A 169 -27.62 -2.94 4.97
C LYS A 169 -28.99 -3.30 5.59
N LEU A 170 -29.60 -4.43 5.24
CA LEU A 170 -30.96 -4.76 5.66
C LEU A 170 -31.19 -4.55 7.17
N ARG A 171 -32.16 -3.71 7.54
CA ARG A 171 -32.51 -3.31 8.92
C ARG A 171 -31.42 -2.55 9.70
N LYS A 172 -30.35 -2.09 9.05
CA LYS A 172 -29.34 -1.23 9.65
C LYS A 172 -29.67 0.24 9.43
N GLN A 173 -29.62 1.02 10.49
CA GLN A 173 -29.79 2.47 10.50
C GLN A 173 -28.51 3.16 9.99
N VAL A 174 -28.25 2.99 8.68
CA VAL A 174 -27.09 3.56 7.99
C VAL A 174 -27.53 4.21 6.68
N LYS A 175 -27.28 5.50 6.54
CA LYS A 175 -27.38 6.25 5.29
C LYS A 175 -26.06 6.10 4.53
N ILE A 176 -26.15 5.80 3.24
CA ILE A 176 -24.99 5.64 2.36
C ILE A 176 -25.18 6.64 1.22
N THR A 177 -24.23 7.54 1.05
CA THR A 177 -24.27 8.59 0.01
C THR A 177 -22.95 8.68 -0.72
N ASN A 178 -22.97 8.67 -2.04
CA ASN A 178 -21.79 8.97 -2.84
C ASN A 178 -21.56 10.49 -2.84
N ILE A 179 -20.38 10.92 -2.39
CA ILE A 179 -20.02 12.34 -2.26
C ILE A 179 -18.87 12.74 -3.19
N SER A 180 -18.50 11.86 -4.12
CA SER A 180 -17.33 12.02 -5.00
C SER A 180 -17.40 13.27 -5.90
N ASP A 181 -18.60 13.78 -6.17
CA ASP A 181 -18.77 15.01 -6.93
C ASP A 181 -18.38 16.25 -6.13
N SER A 182 -18.46 16.20 -4.80
CA SER A 182 -18.22 17.32 -3.89
C SER A 182 -16.81 17.36 -3.31
N VAL A 183 -16.07 16.24 -3.35
CA VAL A 183 -14.74 16.11 -2.73
C VAL A 183 -13.67 15.62 -3.70
N ASP A 184 -12.43 16.00 -3.41
CA ASP A 184 -11.21 15.48 -4.05
C ASP A 184 -10.35 14.74 -3.01
N VAL A 185 -9.66 13.70 -3.46
CA VAL A 185 -8.73 12.91 -2.64
C VAL A 185 -7.29 13.29 -3.00
N TRP A 186 -6.47 13.54 -1.98
CA TRP A 186 -5.11 14.04 -2.12
C TRP A 186 -4.10 13.19 -1.36
N GLN A 187 -2.88 13.11 -1.89
CA GLN A 187 -1.71 12.62 -1.17
C GLN A 187 -0.66 13.72 -1.09
N ILE A 188 -0.02 13.85 0.08
CA ILE A 188 1.09 14.78 0.34
C ILE A 188 2.26 13.98 0.92
N TRP A 189 3.48 14.22 0.45
CA TRP A 189 4.69 13.58 0.96
C TRP A 189 5.93 14.49 0.86
N GLY A 190 7.02 14.11 1.52
CA GLY A 190 8.25 14.90 1.60
C GLY A 190 8.40 15.59 2.95
N SER A 191 9.16 16.68 2.99
CA SER A 191 9.40 17.44 4.22
C SER A 191 8.17 18.28 4.57
N LEU A 192 7.33 17.74 5.46
CA LEU A 192 6.03 18.29 5.80
C LEU A 192 5.92 18.59 7.29
N ASP A 193 5.55 19.82 7.62
CA ASP A 193 5.01 20.15 8.93
C ASP A 193 3.54 19.70 9.01
N ARG A 194 3.31 18.57 9.70
CA ARG A 194 1.99 17.94 9.77
C ARG A 194 0.97 18.80 10.53
N ASP A 195 1.43 19.69 11.41
CA ASP A 195 0.52 20.52 12.20
C ASP A 195 -0.07 21.68 11.41
N GLN A 196 0.59 22.11 10.31
CA GLN A 196 0.04 23.12 9.40
C GLN A 196 -1.21 22.61 8.65
N LEU A 197 -1.27 21.31 8.32
CA LEU A 197 -2.41 20.72 7.60
C LEU A 197 -3.62 20.47 8.49
N LYS A 198 -3.43 20.28 9.81
CA LYS A 198 -4.58 20.11 10.72
C LYS A 198 -5.43 21.38 10.85
N ASN A 199 -4.85 22.53 10.52
CA ASN A 199 -5.47 23.84 10.64
C ASN A 199 -6.01 24.39 9.30
N SER A 200 -5.91 23.64 8.20
CA SER A 200 -6.40 24.10 6.90
C SER A 200 -7.91 23.88 6.78
N ASP A 201 -8.67 24.96 6.61
CA ASP A 201 -10.14 24.93 6.50
C ASP A 201 -10.62 24.16 5.26
N GLY A 202 -11.37 23.07 5.47
CA GLY A 202 -12.17 22.43 4.41
C GLY A 202 -11.71 21.03 3.95
N GLY A 203 -10.79 20.39 4.66
CA GLY A 203 -10.39 19.01 4.37
C GLY A 203 -9.98 18.21 5.61
N MET A 204 -10.18 16.90 5.57
CA MET A 204 -9.71 15.97 6.60
C MET A 204 -8.38 15.38 6.15
N TRP A 205 -7.33 15.63 6.93
CA TRP A 205 -5.97 15.16 6.66
C TRP A 205 -5.49 14.19 7.74
N CYS A 206 -5.06 13.01 7.33
CA CYS A 206 -4.57 11.96 8.23
C CYS A 206 -3.20 11.46 7.75
N ALA A 207 -2.39 10.93 8.67
CA ALA A 207 -1.20 10.19 8.27
C ALA A 207 -1.61 8.94 7.47
N ASP A 208 -0.89 8.63 6.39
CA ASP A 208 -1.15 7.40 5.64
C ASP A 208 -0.75 6.18 6.50
N PRO A 209 -1.71 5.29 6.84
CA PRO A 209 -1.46 4.18 7.77
C PRO A 209 -0.53 3.10 7.19
N ARG A 210 -0.30 3.09 5.87
CA ARG A 210 0.43 2.00 5.20
C ARG A 210 1.93 2.08 5.45
N ASN A 211 2.47 3.30 5.44
CA ASN A 211 3.90 3.57 5.56
C ASN A 211 4.11 5.06 5.87
N ALA A 212 5.00 5.39 6.81
CA ALA A 212 5.30 6.77 7.17
C ALA A 212 5.80 7.62 5.99
N ASP A 213 6.52 7.01 5.05
CA ASP A 213 7.03 7.66 3.84
C ASP A 213 5.93 7.97 2.83
N MET A 214 4.73 7.38 2.93
CA MET A 214 3.60 7.82 2.12
C MET A 214 3.09 9.21 2.55
N GLY A 215 3.46 9.68 3.74
CA GLY A 215 3.17 11.04 4.20
C GLY A 215 1.76 11.18 4.76
N MET A 216 1.00 12.13 4.21
CA MET A 216 -0.37 12.47 4.62
C MET A 216 -1.32 12.21 3.46
N ARG A 217 -2.53 11.79 3.81
CA ARG A 217 -3.64 11.54 2.89
C ARG A 217 -4.83 12.36 3.34
N GLY A 218 -5.57 12.94 2.40
CA GLY A 218 -6.72 13.74 2.78
C GLY A 218 -7.83 13.79 1.76
N ILE A 219 -9.00 14.14 2.29
CA ILE A 219 -10.23 14.39 1.52
C ILE A 219 -10.61 15.85 1.75
N ALA A 220 -10.75 16.59 0.66
CA ALA A 220 -11.00 18.02 0.68
C ALA A 220 -12.23 18.35 -0.16
N LEU A 221 -13.02 19.35 0.23
CA LEU A 221 -14.07 19.88 -0.63
C LEU A 221 -13.46 20.47 -1.91
N LYS A 222 -14.07 20.20 -3.08
CA LYS A 222 -13.59 20.77 -4.36
C LYS A 222 -13.61 22.30 -4.40
N THR A 223 -14.49 22.91 -3.60
CA THR A 223 -14.58 24.35 -3.43
C THR A 223 -13.39 24.94 -2.67
N CYS A 224 -12.68 24.12 -1.88
CA CYS A 224 -11.53 24.52 -1.08
C CYS A 224 -10.23 24.29 -1.86
N GLN A 225 -10.05 25.04 -2.96
CA GLN A 225 -8.84 24.91 -3.82
C GLN A 225 -7.56 25.40 -3.14
N THR A 226 -7.66 26.19 -2.06
CA THR A 226 -6.56 26.83 -1.31
C THR A 226 -6.19 26.10 -0.02
N LEU A 227 -6.35 24.78 0.03
CA LEU A 227 -6.07 23.98 1.23
C LEU A 227 -4.59 23.65 1.45
N LEU A 228 -3.74 23.91 0.46
CA LEU A 228 -2.37 23.43 0.44
C LEU A 228 -1.39 24.61 0.51
N PRO A 229 -0.46 24.64 1.49
CA PRO A 229 0.54 25.69 1.63
C PRO A 229 1.27 25.99 0.31
N ASP A 230 1.53 27.27 0.03
CA ASP A 230 2.24 27.74 -1.17
C ASP A 230 3.62 27.10 -1.39
N GLN A 231 4.19 26.55 -0.32
CA GLN A 231 5.49 25.89 -0.30
C GLN A 231 5.45 24.44 -0.83
N MET A 232 4.28 23.90 -1.14
CA MET A 232 4.13 22.55 -1.69
C MET A 232 4.08 22.56 -3.22
N LYS A 233 4.75 21.59 -3.83
CA LYS A 233 4.78 21.41 -5.28
C LYS A 233 3.72 20.41 -5.72
N LYS A 234 2.79 20.85 -6.58
CA LYS A 234 1.83 19.94 -7.23
C LYS A 234 2.58 19.06 -8.21
N VAL A 235 2.38 17.75 -8.11
CA VAL A 235 2.94 16.76 -9.04
C VAL A 235 1.84 15.95 -9.72
N PRO A 236 2.14 15.31 -10.87
CA PRO A 236 1.21 14.43 -11.54
C PRO A 236 0.83 13.21 -10.69
N PHE A 237 -0.34 12.63 -10.99
CA PHE A 237 -0.78 11.36 -10.39
C PHE A 237 0.22 10.20 -10.63
N THR A 238 0.96 10.21 -11.73
CA THR A 238 1.97 9.19 -12.04
C THR A 238 3.10 9.14 -11.01
N ASP A 239 3.47 10.27 -10.41
CA ASP A 239 4.54 10.33 -9.41
C ASP A 239 4.10 9.67 -8.10
N TYR A 240 2.81 9.82 -7.76
CA TYR A 240 2.19 9.08 -6.66
C TYR A 240 2.24 7.56 -6.90
N VAL A 241 1.89 7.12 -8.12
CA VAL A 241 1.94 5.71 -8.50
C VAL A 241 3.38 5.18 -8.43
N ALA A 242 4.34 5.91 -8.99
CA ALA A 242 5.76 5.54 -8.93
C ALA A 242 6.26 5.43 -7.49
N ARG A 243 5.90 6.38 -6.62
CA ARG A 243 6.25 6.35 -5.19
C ARG A 243 5.72 5.10 -4.52
N ARG A 244 4.44 4.75 -4.71
CA ARG A 244 3.86 3.51 -4.15
C ARG A 244 4.59 2.26 -4.63
N ILE A 245 4.88 2.18 -5.93
CA ILE A 245 5.59 1.05 -6.52
C ILE A 245 6.99 0.92 -5.91
N CYS A 246 7.75 2.01 -5.79
CA CYS A 246 9.07 2.02 -5.16
C CYS A 246 9.03 1.59 -3.69
N LEU A 247 7.97 1.94 -2.96
CA LEU A 247 7.75 1.53 -1.57
C LEU A 247 7.15 0.12 -1.43
N GLY A 248 6.80 -0.55 -2.54
CA GLY A 248 6.17 -1.86 -2.52
C GLY A 248 4.74 -1.88 -1.94
N ILE A 249 4.02 -0.75 -2.05
CA ILE A 249 2.70 -0.57 -1.44
C ILE A 249 1.59 -0.83 -2.48
N PRO A 250 0.82 -1.92 -2.36
CA PRO A 250 -0.29 -2.19 -3.27
C PRO A 250 -1.48 -1.26 -3.01
N GLU A 251 -2.22 -0.90 -4.06
CA GLU A 251 -3.46 -0.12 -4.02
C GLU A 251 -4.35 -0.39 -5.24
N GLY A 252 -5.65 -0.54 -5.00
CA GLY A 252 -6.65 -0.61 -6.05
C GLY A 252 -6.66 -1.92 -6.85
N PRO A 253 -7.53 -2.01 -7.87
CA PRO A 253 -7.83 -3.27 -8.57
C PRO A 253 -6.67 -3.81 -9.43
N THR A 254 -5.67 -2.98 -9.74
CA THR A 254 -4.45 -3.42 -10.44
C THR A 254 -3.58 -4.31 -9.55
N ASP A 255 -3.55 -4.03 -8.24
CA ASP A 255 -2.74 -4.76 -7.27
C ASP A 255 -3.59 -5.80 -6.50
N PHE A 256 -4.88 -5.53 -6.31
CA PHE A 256 -5.86 -6.41 -5.68
C PHE A 256 -6.85 -6.96 -6.71
N PHE A 257 -6.55 -8.14 -7.26
CA PHE A 257 -7.44 -8.80 -8.21
C PHE A 257 -8.76 -9.22 -7.56
N TYR A 258 -9.87 -8.69 -8.09
CA TYR A 258 -11.23 -8.95 -7.62
C TYR A 258 -11.52 -10.45 -7.46
N GLU A 259 -11.96 -10.85 -6.26
CA GLU A 259 -12.29 -12.23 -5.88
C GLU A 259 -11.15 -13.26 -6.05
N LYS A 260 -9.92 -12.81 -6.31
CA LYS A 260 -8.75 -13.67 -6.51
C LYS A 260 -7.67 -13.41 -5.48
N SER A 261 -7.41 -12.15 -5.14
CA SER A 261 -6.38 -11.79 -4.17
C SER A 261 -6.72 -12.27 -2.75
N LEU A 262 -5.68 -12.68 -2.03
CA LEU A 262 -5.74 -13.07 -0.63
C LEU A 262 -5.15 -11.96 0.24
N PRO A 263 -5.73 -11.63 1.42
CA PRO A 263 -5.25 -10.51 2.23
C PRO A 263 -3.75 -10.58 2.58
N LEU A 264 -3.27 -11.75 3.00
CA LEU A 264 -1.87 -11.94 3.39
C LEU A 264 -0.93 -11.97 2.18
N GLU A 265 -1.34 -12.53 1.04
CA GLU A 265 -0.53 -12.52 -0.19
C GLU A 265 -0.41 -11.10 -0.78
N SER A 266 -1.41 -10.25 -0.53
CA SER A 266 -1.40 -8.84 -0.91
C SER A 266 -0.85 -7.92 0.19
N ASN A 267 -0.13 -8.47 1.18
CA ASN A 267 0.54 -7.74 2.25
C ASN A 267 -0.37 -6.86 3.13
N LEU A 268 -1.69 -7.07 3.17
CA LEU A 268 -2.58 -6.24 3.99
C LEU A 268 -2.22 -6.29 5.48
N GLU A 269 -1.65 -7.39 5.98
CA GLU A 269 -1.13 -7.46 7.35
C GLU A 269 0.07 -6.51 7.59
N LEU A 270 0.91 -6.29 6.57
CA LEU A 270 2.14 -5.49 6.68
C LEU A 270 1.86 -3.98 6.56
N ILE A 271 0.81 -3.62 5.82
CA ILE A 271 0.40 -2.23 5.60
C ILE A 271 -0.80 -1.82 6.48
N GLN A 272 -0.99 -2.48 7.62
CA GLN A 272 -2.02 -2.18 8.62
C GLN A 272 -3.46 -2.24 8.09
N GLY A 273 -3.71 -3.12 7.11
CA GLY A 273 -5.00 -3.35 6.47
C GLY A 273 -5.84 -4.48 7.08
N VAL A 274 -5.28 -5.28 7.99
CA VAL A 274 -6.00 -6.34 8.73
C VAL A 274 -5.71 -6.21 10.21
N ASP A 275 -6.76 -6.29 11.02
CA ASP A 275 -6.63 -6.46 12.47
C ASP A 275 -6.97 -7.91 12.83
N PHE A 276 -6.05 -8.63 13.48
CA PHE A 276 -6.27 -10.02 13.90
C PHE A 276 -6.86 -10.15 15.30
N GLN A 277 -7.02 -9.04 16.03
CA GLN A 277 -7.59 -8.98 17.37
C GLN A 277 -9.04 -8.49 17.37
N LYS A 278 -9.57 -8.06 16.22
CA LYS A 278 -10.97 -7.65 16.11
C LYS A 278 -11.95 -8.83 16.14
N GLY A 279 -13.22 -8.52 16.38
CA GLY A 279 -14.32 -9.48 16.30
C GLY A 279 -14.69 -9.88 14.86
N CYS A 280 -15.74 -10.70 14.75
CA CYS A 280 -16.13 -11.33 13.49
C CYS A 280 -16.39 -10.35 12.35
N TYR A 281 -15.86 -10.66 11.17
CA TYR A 281 -16.16 -9.98 9.91
C TYR A 281 -16.30 -10.96 8.75
N LEU A 282 -16.92 -10.52 7.66
CA LEU A 282 -17.17 -11.34 6.48
C LEU A 282 -15.85 -11.89 5.88
N GLY A 283 -15.76 -13.20 5.69
CA GLY A 283 -14.62 -13.86 5.03
C GLY A 283 -13.38 -14.01 5.91
N GLN A 284 -13.50 -13.85 7.23
CA GLN A 284 -12.38 -13.92 8.16
C GLN A 284 -11.73 -15.30 8.27
N GLU A 285 -12.49 -16.39 8.07
CA GLU A 285 -12.09 -17.75 8.43
C GLU A 285 -10.83 -18.15 7.68
N LEU A 286 -10.78 -17.86 6.39
CA LEU A 286 -9.61 -18.15 5.58
C LEU A 286 -8.43 -17.24 5.92
N THR A 287 -8.68 -15.96 6.19
CA THR A 287 -7.64 -14.99 6.55
C THR A 287 -6.93 -15.41 7.83
N ILE A 288 -7.71 -15.72 8.88
CA ILE A 288 -7.21 -16.19 10.18
C ILE A 288 -6.51 -17.54 10.05
N ARG A 289 -7.10 -18.49 9.31
CA ARG A 289 -6.46 -19.79 9.07
C ARG A 289 -5.11 -19.62 8.39
N THR A 290 -5.02 -18.77 7.37
CA THR A 290 -3.77 -18.52 6.64
C THR A 290 -2.72 -17.91 7.56
N TYR A 291 -3.10 -16.95 8.41
CA TYR A 291 -2.22 -16.33 9.40
C TYR A 291 -1.64 -17.33 10.41
N HIS A 292 -2.46 -18.22 10.95
CA HIS A 292 -1.99 -19.22 11.93
C HIS A 292 -1.29 -20.45 11.31
N THR A 293 -1.51 -20.74 10.03
CA THR A 293 -0.88 -21.90 9.37
C THR A 293 0.63 -21.68 9.12
N GLY A 294 1.13 -20.44 9.25
CA GLY A 294 2.54 -20.11 9.15
C GLY A 294 2.84 -19.14 8.02
N PHE A 295 3.86 -19.42 7.21
CA PHE A 295 4.42 -18.45 6.27
C PHE A 295 3.57 -18.27 5.00
N THR A 296 3.28 -17.01 4.67
CA THR A 296 2.73 -16.62 3.36
C THR A 296 3.76 -16.87 2.26
N ARG A 297 3.46 -17.80 1.35
CA ARG A 297 4.39 -18.28 0.30
C ARG A 297 4.52 -17.34 -0.90
N LYS A 298 3.54 -16.46 -1.11
CA LYS A 298 3.49 -15.51 -2.22
C LYS A 298 3.20 -14.14 -1.67
N ARG A 299 3.92 -13.12 -2.14
CA ARG A 299 3.70 -11.73 -1.75
C ARG A 299 3.87 -10.82 -2.94
N ILE A 300 3.15 -9.70 -2.91
CA ILE A 300 3.45 -8.55 -3.77
C ILE A 300 4.81 -8.00 -3.33
N VAL A 301 5.72 -7.81 -4.28
CA VAL A 301 7.06 -7.26 -4.04
C VAL A 301 7.37 -6.22 -5.11
N PRO A 302 8.04 -5.11 -4.76
CA PRO A 302 8.55 -4.18 -5.75
C PRO A 302 9.65 -4.86 -6.56
N VAL A 303 9.66 -4.65 -7.88
CA VAL A 303 10.67 -5.19 -8.78
C VAL A 303 11.23 -4.07 -9.64
N GLN A 304 12.54 -4.11 -9.86
CA GLN A 304 13.22 -3.27 -10.84
C GLN A 304 13.68 -4.18 -11.98
N LEU A 305 13.29 -3.82 -13.20
CA LEU A 305 13.74 -4.49 -14.40
C LEU A 305 14.99 -3.76 -14.91
N TYR A 306 16.01 -4.53 -15.26
CA TYR A 306 17.24 -4.04 -15.86
C TYR A 306 17.29 -4.55 -17.29
N ASN A 307 17.70 -3.69 -18.22
CA ASN A 307 18.07 -4.13 -19.56
C ASN A 307 19.41 -4.86 -19.52
N GLU A 308 19.69 -5.70 -20.51
CA GLU A 308 20.97 -6.45 -20.60
C GLU A 308 22.21 -5.53 -20.64
N HIS A 309 22.02 -4.24 -20.91
CA HIS A 309 23.07 -3.23 -21.01
C HIS A 309 23.00 -2.15 -19.92
N ASP A 310 22.09 -2.28 -18.95
CA ASP A 310 22.10 -1.40 -17.78
C ASP A 310 23.27 -1.83 -16.85
N PRO A 311 24.07 -0.87 -16.34
CA PRO A 311 25.24 -1.15 -15.49
C PRO A 311 24.88 -1.75 -14.13
#